data_AF-A0A920QBM5-F1
#
_entry.id   AF-A0A920QBM5-F1
#
_cell.length_a   1.000
_cell.length_b   1.000
_cell.length_c   1.000
_cell.angle_alpha   90.00
_cell.angle_beta   90.00
_cell.angle_gamma   90.00
#
_symmetry.space_group_name_H-M   'P 1'
#
loop_
_entity.id
_entity.type
_entity.pdbx_description
1 polymer ?
#
loop_
_entity_poly.entity_id
_entity_poly.type
_entity_poly.pdbx_seq_one_letter_code
_entity_poly.pdbx_strand_id
1 'polypeptide(L)'
;MGRGLGNDVALITDGRFSGGSHGFVIGHITPEAFEGGLLGIVENGDNITIDITKRTIDLEVLEDEIKRRRIAGFARRPVIPEEYWQNTQN
;
A
#
# COMPACT_ATOMS: atom_id res chain seq x y z
N MET A 1 -7.40 -15.78 -13.96
CA MET A 1 -6.62 -15.04 -14.97
C MET A 1 -7.59 -14.12 -15.72
N GLY A 2 -7.41 -12.81 -15.59
CA GLY A 2 -8.29 -11.77 -16.14
C GLY A 2 -7.77 -11.20 -17.46
N ARG A 3 -7.50 -9.89 -17.52
CA ARG A 3 -7.05 -9.14 -18.71
C ARG A 3 -5.68 -9.53 -19.31
N GLY A 4 -5.08 -10.65 -18.89
CA GLY A 4 -3.80 -11.12 -19.42
C GLY A 4 -2.54 -10.42 -18.89
N LEU A 5 -2.66 -9.52 -17.91
CA LEU A 5 -1.59 -8.62 -17.45
C LEU A 5 -0.67 -9.18 -16.36
N GLY A 6 -0.67 -10.50 -16.13
CA GLY A 6 0.05 -11.10 -15.00
C GLY A 6 1.57 -10.86 -15.03
N ASN A 7 2.15 -10.65 -16.21
CA ASN A 7 3.57 -10.39 -16.38
C ASN A 7 3.91 -8.90 -16.51
N ASP A 8 2.90 -8.04 -16.63
CA ASP A 8 3.07 -6.61 -16.94
C ASP A 8 2.76 -5.71 -15.74
N VAL A 9 2.05 -6.22 -14.74
CA VAL A 9 1.55 -5.45 -13.60
C VAL A 9 1.89 -6.15 -12.29
N ALA A 10 2.39 -5.38 -11.34
CA ALA A 10 2.52 -5.78 -9.94
C ALA A 10 1.32 -5.28 -9.12
N LEU A 11 0.91 -6.06 -8.11
CA LEU A 11 -0.13 -5.71 -7.17
C LEU A 11 0.45 -5.64 -5.76
N ILE A 12 0.26 -4.51 -5.07
CA ILE A 12 0.71 -4.31 -3.69
C ILE A 12 -0.42 -3.79 -2.81
N THR A 13 -0.45 -4.18 -1.54
CA THR A 13 -1.45 -3.74 -0.54
C THR A 13 -0.91 -3.88 0.89
N ASP A 14 -1.40 -3.06 1.81
CA ASP A 14 -1.27 -3.23 3.28
C ASP A 14 -2.26 -4.27 3.85
N GLY A 15 -3.27 -4.68 3.07
CA GLY A 15 -4.17 -5.78 3.39
C GLY A 15 -3.63 -7.16 2.96
N ARG A 16 -4.53 -8.03 2.49
CA ARG A 16 -4.21 -9.37 2.02
C ARG A 16 -4.85 -9.67 0.67
N PHE A 17 -4.20 -10.52 -0.13
CA PHE A 17 -4.78 -11.14 -1.32
C PHE A 17 -5.23 -12.58 -1.02
N SER A 18 -6.26 -13.06 -1.71
CA SER A 18 -6.65 -14.48 -1.70
C SER A 18 -6.38 -15.11 -3.07
N GLY A 19 -5.57 -16.18 -3.08
CA GLY A 19 -5.20 -16.94 -4.28
C GLY A 19 -3.91 -16.45 -4.98
N GLY A 20 -3.11 -17.41 -5.44
CA GLY A 20 -1.89 -17.14 -6.20
C GLY A 20 -2.22 -16.70 -7.63
N SER A 21 -2.12 -15.41 -7.91
CA SER A 21 -2.06 -14.92 -9.29
C SER A 21 -0.64 -15.06 -9.81
N HIS A 22 -0.50 -15.30 -11.12
CA HIS A 22 0.80 -15.30 -11.78
C HIS A 22 1.21 -13.82 -11.95
N GLY A 23 2.26 -13.38 -11.24
CA GLY A 23 2.75 -12.00 -11.20
C GLY A 23 3.32 -11.61 -9.83
N PHE A 24 3.80 -10.37 -9.69
CA PHE A 24 4.23 -9.83 -8.39
C PHE A 24 3.02 -9.42 -7.56
N VAL A 25 2.79 -10.12 -6.45
CA VAL A 25 1.66 -9.88 -5.55
C VAL A 25 2.17 -9.81 -4.12
N ILE A 26 2.05 -8.64 -3.50
CA ILE A 26 2.65 -8.35 -2.20
C ILE A 26 1.57 -7.79 -1.28
N GLY A 27 1.21 -8.55 -0.24
CA GLY A 27 0.34 -8.07 0.83
C GLY A 27 1.12 -7.66 2.06
N HIS A 28 0.40 -7.27 3.11
CA HIS A 28 0.93 -7.01 4.45
C HIS A 28 2.01 -5.92 4.51
N ILE A 29 2.00 -4.96 3.57
CA ILE A 29 2.89 -3.80 3.64
C ILE A 29 2.62 -3.04 4.94
N THR A 30 3.68 -2.80 5.70
CA THR A 30 3.63 -2.20 7.05
C THR A 30 4.64 -1.05 7.16
N PRO A 31 4.32 0.07 7.84
CA PRO A 31 3.03 0.40 8.45
C PRO A 31 1.90 0.52 7.43
N GLU A 32 0.67 0.22 7.83
CA GLU A 32 -0.51 0.37 6.95
C GLU A 32 -0.76 1.83 6.60
N ALA A 33 -1.43 2.07 5.48
CA ALA A 33 -1.73 3.41 5.00
C ALA A 33 -2.55 4.20 6.02
N PHE A 34 -3.48 3.56 6.73
CA PHE A 34 -4.31 4.21 7.75
C PHE A 34 -3.50 4.77 8.93
N GLU A 35 -2.43 4.08 9.32
CA GLU A 35 -1.58 4.41 10.47
C GLU A 35 -0.44 5.39 10.15
N GLY A 36 -0.34 5.92 8.94
CA GLY A 36 0.80 6.79 8.57
C GLY A 36 1.83 6.13 7.66
N GLY A 37 1.58 4.91 7.20
CA GLY A 37 2.47 4.15 6.33
C GLY A 37 2.81 4.88 5.04
N LEU A 38 3.98 4.59 4.48
CA LEU A 38 4.46 5.20 3.23
C LEU A 38 3.49 4.94 2.06
N LEU A 39 2.82 3.78 2.06
CA LEU A 39 1.80 3.43 1.06
C LEU A 39 0.65 4.45 1.00
N GLY A 40 0.32 5.10 2.12
CA GLY A 40 -0.79 6.05 2.22
C GLY A 40 -0.56 7.38 1.51
N ILE A 41 0.66 7.68 1.05
CA ILE A 41 1.01 8.93 0.34
C ILE A 41 1.45 8.71 -1.11
N VAL A 42 1.27 7.50 -1.63
CA VAL A 42 1.57 7.19 -3.04
C VAL A 42 0.53 7.88 -3.92
N GLU A 43 1.00 8.52 -4.99
CA GLU A 43 0.17 9.20 -5.98
C GLU A 43 0.30 8.54 -7.35
N ASN A 44 -0.68 8.76 -8.22
CA ASN A 44 -0.64 8.23 -9.58
C ASN A 44 0.56 8.79 -10.35
N GLY A 45 1.35 7.90 -10.94
CA GLY A 45 2.54 8.26 -11.72
C GLY A 45 3.84 8.17 -10.92
N ASP A 46 3.80 7.90 -9.61
CA ASP A 46 5.00 7.59 -8.85
C ASP A 46 5.63 6.27 -9.32
N ASN A 47 6.97 6.25 -9.38
CA ASN A 47 7.72 5.04 -9.67
C ASN A 47 7.90 4.20 -8.39
N ILE A 48 7.63 2.91 -8.50
CA ILE A 48 7.89 1.93 -7.43
C ILE A 48 8.77 0.82 -8.01
N THR A 49 9.90 0.58 -7.35
CA THR A 49 10.85 -0.47 -7.72
C THR A 49 10.71 -1.65 -6.78
N ILE A 50 10.48 -2.86 -7.32
CA ILE A 50 10.46 -4.12 -6.56
C ILE A 50 11.72 -4.91 -6.91
N ASP A 51 12.62 -5.08 -5.93
CA ASP A 51 13.85 -5.83 -6.09
C ASP A 51 13.81 -7.11 -5.24
N ILE A 52 13.62 -8.26 -5.88
CA ILE A 52 13.52 -9.56 -5.21
C ILE A 52 14.87 -10.04 -4.66
N THR A 53 15.97 -9.67 -5.32
CA THR A 53 17.31 -10.04 -4.88
C THR A 53 17.65 -9.31 -3.59
N LYS A 54 17.29 -8.04 -3.48
CA LYS A 54 17.48 -7.23 -2.26
C LYS A 54 16.34 -7.37 -1.26
N ARG A 55 15.19 -7.91 -1.67
CA ARG A 55 13.95 -7.98 -0.90
C ARG A 55 13.44 -6.60 -0.48
N THR A 56 13.49 -5.65 -1.41
CA THR A 56 13.02 -4.27 -1.18
C THR A 56 11.87 -3.90 -2.10
N ILE A 57 11.08 -2.93 -1.64
CA ILE A 57 10.06 -2.23 -2.41
C ILE A 57 10.28 -0.75 -2.09
N ASP A 58 10.72 0.00 -3.10
CA ASP A 58 11.18 1.36 -2.92
C ASP A 58 10.27 2.32 -3.71
N LEU A 59 9.76 3.35 -3.02
CA LEU A 59 9.04 4.46 -3.65
C LEU A 59 10.06 5.52 -4.08
N GLU A 60 10.16 5.77 -5.38
CA GLU A 60 11.16 6.69 -5.94
C GLU A 60 10.67 8.15 -5.90
N VAL A 61 10.44 8.64 -4.69
CA VAL A 61 10.00 10.00 -4.42
C VAL A 61 11.00 10.67 -3.46
N LEU A 62 11.34 11.92 -3.75
CA LEU A 62 12.26 12.70 -2.91
C LEU A 62 11.69 12.86 -1.48
N GLU A 63 12.59 12.85 -0.50
CA GLU A 63 12.19 12.92 0.92
C GLU A 63 11.40 14.19 1.25
N ASP A 64 11.74 15.32 0.62
CA ASP A 64 10.99 16.57 0.79
C ASP A 64 9.56 16.46 0.26
N GLU A 65 9.35 15.72 -0.83
CA GLU A 65 8.01 15.48 -1.35
C GLU A 65 7.21 14.54 -0.45
N ILE A 66 7.84 13.49 0.06
CA ILE A 66 7.25 12.61 1.07
C ILE A 66 6.79 13.42 2.29
N LYS A 67 7.62 14.36 2.78
CA LYS A 67 7.28 15.25 3.90
C LYS A 67 6.10 16.16 3.54
N ARG A 68 6.09 16.77 2.35
CA ARG A 68 4.97 17.62 1.89
C ARG A 68 3.66 16.83 1.85
N ARG A 69 3.66 15.64 1.26
CA ARG A 69 2.45 14.80 1.14
C ARG A 69 1.92 14.35 2.50
N ARG A 70 2.80 13.99 3.44
CA ARG A 70 2.41 13.64 4.82
C ARG A 70 1.70 14.77 5.56
N ILE A 71 2.08 16.02 5.30
CA ILE A 71 1.40 17.19 5.88
C ILE A 71 0.04 17.43 5.22
N ALA A 72 -0.03 17.27 3.90
CA ALA A 72 -1.23 17.57 3.11
C ALA A 72 -2.35 16.53 3.25
N GLY A 73 -2.01 15.26 3.47
CA GLY A 73 -2.95 14.16 3.32
C GLY A 73 -2.83 13.12 4.42
N PHE A 74 -3.46 13.37 5.57
CA PHE A 74 -3.87 12.31 6.49
C PHE A 74 -5.29 12.57 7.01
N ALA A 75 -6.27 12.45 6.10
CA ALA A 75 -7.67 12.40 6.49
C ALA A 75 -7.98 11.01 7.07
N ARG A 76 -7.76 10.85 8.38
CA ARG A 76 -8.29 9.72 9.17
C ARG A 76 -9.82 9.81 9.19
N ARG A 77 -10.51 9.34 8.15
CA ARG A 77 -11.95 9.12 8.25
C ARG A 77 -12.21 7.63 8.41
N PRO A 78 -12.61 7.19 9.62
CA PRO A 78 -13.23 5.90 9.76
C PRO A 78 -14.43 5.84 8.81
N VAL A 79 -14.45 4.82 7.94
CA VAL A 79 -15.62 4.52 7.10
C VAL A 79 -16.73 3.89 7.94
N ILE A 80 -16.38 3.39 9.13
CA ILE A 80 -17.27 2.70 10.06
C ILE A 80 -17.27 3.46 11.40
N PRO A 81 -18.43 3.66 12.05
CA PRO A 81 -18.48 4.26 13.38
C PRO A 81 -17.58 3.53 14.39
N GLU A 82 -16.97 4.30 15.29
CA GLU A 82 -16.00 3.82 16.30
C GLU A 82 -16.52 2.62 17.11
N GLU A 83 -17.81 2.59 17.41
CA GLU A 83 -18.48 1.51 18.16
C GLU A 83 -18.34 0.12 17.52
N TYR A 84 -18.13 0.02 16.21
CA TYR A 84 -17.93 -1.25 15.52
C TYR A 84 -16.49 -1.76 15.58
N TRP A 85 -15.51 -0.90 15.89
CA TRP A 85 -14.09 -1.27 16.01
C TRP A 85 -13.75 -1.89 17.36
N GLN A 86 -14.43 -1.48 18.43
CA GLN A 86 -14.13 -1.98 19.79
C GLN A 86 -14.51 -3.45 20.01
N ASN A 87 -15.31 -4.04 19.12
CA ASN A 87 -15.78 -5.42 19.25
C ASN A 87 -14.90 -6.47 18.57
N THR A 88 -13.85 -6.08 17.84
CA THR A 88 -12.97 -7.02 17.12
C THR A 88 -11.67 -7.35 17.85
N GLN A 89 -11.50 -6.89 19.10
CA GLN A 89 -10.31 -7.12 19.94
C GLN A 89 -10.55 -8.15 21.07
N ASN A 90 -11.64 -8.93 21.00
CA ASN A 90 -11.93 -10.06 21.89
C ASN A 90 -11.71 -11.39 21.17
#